data_AF-A0AB33T2M1-F1
#
_entry.id   AF-A0AB33T2M1-F1
#
_cell.length_a   1.000
_cell.length_b   1.000
_cell.length_c   1.000
_cell.angle_alpha   90.00
_cell.angle_beta   90.00
_cell.angle_gamma   90.00
#
_symmetry.space_group_name_H-M   'P 1'
#
loop_
_entity.id
_entity.type
_entity.pdbx_description
1 polymer ?
#
loop_
_entity_poly.entity_id
_entity_poly.type
_entity_poly.pdbx_seq_one_letter_code
_entity_poly.pdbx_strand_id
1 'polypeptide(L)'
;MPGGDAKFGDVYWVTKEATENPARVGKPVRPMACMAERRDDTTWAGLSRITSDEKPEDLPSKAMPEIHATRLGAAGWWTSRYIHPVFKAVTGHTGKCEYLGKLPADEVKVAREVYQNRLFDS
;
A
#
# COMPACT_ATOMS: atom_id res chain seq x y z
N MET A 1 -0.26 -18.17 9.90
CA MET A 1 -0.47 -17.83 8.47
C MET A 1 0.79 -17.17 7.96
N PRO A 2 1.30 -17.48 6.76
CA PRO A 2 2.27 -16.59 6.12
C PRO A 2 1.63 -15.20 6.02
N GLY A 3 2.32 -14.15 6.43
CA GLY A 3 1.83 -12.78 6.29
C GLY A 3 1.37 -12.03 7.55
N GLY A 4 1.69 -12.50 8.76
CA GLY A 4 1.51 -11.67 9.98
C GLY A 4 2.45 -10.47 10.07
N ASP A 5 3.58 -10.54 9.35
CA ASP A 5 4.56 -9.46 9.24
C ASP A 5 4.61 -8.95 7.80
N ALA A 6 4.18 -7.71 7.59
CA ALA A 6 4.40 -7.04 6.32
C ALA A 6 5.89 -6.81 6.08
N LYS A 7 6.38 -7.13 4.87
CA LYS A 7 7.75 -6.80 4.46
C LYS A 7 7.76 -5.64 3.50
N PHE A 8 8.90 -4.94 3.46
CA PHE A 8 9.08 -3.83 2.53
C PHE A 8 8.82 -4.28 1.07
N GLY A 9 7.91 -3.59 0.39
CA GLY A 9 7.48 -3.90 -0.98
C GLY A 9 6.41 -4.98 -1.11
N ASP A 10 5.93 -5.57 -0.01
CA ASP A 10 4.73 -6.41 -0.04
C ASP A 10 3.49 -5.56 -0.29
N VAL A 11 2.55 -6.07 -1.07
CA VAL A 11 1.28 -5.42 -1.38
C VAL A 11 0.13 -6.17 -0.74
N TYR A 12 -0.79 -5.42 -0.15
CA TYR A 12 -1.98 -5.92 0.50
C TYR A 12 -3.24 -5.25 -0.03
N TRP A 13 -4.34 -5.98 -0.01
CA TRP A 13 -5.69 -5.45 -0.21
C TRP A 13 -6.26 -5.03 1.14
N VAL A 14 -6.17 -3.73 1.43
CA VAL A 14 -6.37 -3.16 2.77
C VAL A 14 -7.73 -2.48 2.85
N THR A 15 -8.62 -2.98 3.70
CA THR A 15 -9.88 -2.30 4.01
C THR A 15 -9.62 -1.11 4.92
N LYS A 16 -10.50 -0.12 4.89
CA LYS A 16 -10.33 1.08 5.72
C LYS A 16 -10.25 0.75 7.22
N GLU A 17 -10.95 -0.29 7.68
CA GLU A 17 -10.97 -0.76 9.08
C GLU A 17 -9.66 -1.44 9.50
N ALA A 18 -8.80 -1.80 8.56
CA ALA A 18 -7.46 -2.31 8.86
C ALA A 18 -6.44 -1.19 9.13
N THR A 19 -6.85 0.08 9.12
CA THR A 19 -5.98 1.25 9.31
C THR A 19 -6.39 2.06 10.54
N GLU A 20 -5.45 2.79 11.14
CA GLU A 20 -5.73 3.69 12.28
C GLU A 20 -6.69 4.84 11.93
N ASN A 21 -6.72 5.25 10.66
CA ASN A 21 -7.50 6.40 10.19
C ASN A 21 -8.39 6.02 9.01
N PRO A 22 -9.50 5.26 9.22
CA PRO A 22 -10.35 4.74 8.15
C PRO A 22 -10.90 5.83 7.21
N ALA A 23 -11.22 7.01 7.75
CA ALA A 23 -11.73 8.14 6.97
C ALA A 23 -10.74 8.61 5.89
N ARG A 24 -9.42 8.52 6.16
CA ARG A 24 -8.37 8.97 5.23
C ARG A 24 -8.15 8.01 4.06
N VAL A 25 -8.54 6.74 4.20
CA VAL A 25 -8.50 5.78 3.07
C VAL A 25 -9.46 6.23 1.96
N GLY A 26 -10.58 6.87 2.32
CA GLY A 26 -11.53 7.47 1.38
C GLY A 26 -12.31 6.49 0.49
N LYS A 27 -11.96 5.19 0.51
CA LYS A 27 -12.67 4.09 -0.14
C LYS A 27 -12.79 2.91 0.82
N PRO A 28 -13.74 1.99 0.62
CA PRO A 28 -13.85 0.80 1.47
C PRO A 28 -12.57 -0.03 1.52
N VAL A 29 -11.83 -0.08 0.40
CA VAL A 29 -10.62 -0.90 0.25
C VAL A 29 -9.68 -0.33 -0.81
N ARG A 30 -8.38 -0.54 -0.64
CA ARG A 30 -7.32 -0.17 -1.60
C ARG A 30 -6.15 -1.15 -1.60
N PRO A 31 -5.44 -1.32 -2.73
CA PRO A 31 -4.10 -1.88 -2.69
C PRO A 31 -3.16 -0.92 -1.95
N MET A 32 -2.37 -1.43 -1.02
CA MET A 32 -1.32 -0.67 -0.34
C MET A 32 -0.02 -1.46 -0.31
N ALA A 33 1.09 -0.80 -0.60
CA ALA A 33 2.42 -1.38 -0.46
C ALA A 33 3.02 -1.01 0.90
N CYS A 34 3.63 -1.97 1.58
CA CYS A 34 4.35 -1.72 2.83
C CYS A 34 5.67 -1.02 2.54
N MET A 35 5.78 0.25 2.95
CA MET A 35 7.00 1.08 2.78
C MET A 35 7.82 1.20 4.06
N ALA A 36 7.26 0.83 5.22
CA ALA A 36 8.04 0.70 6.45
C ALA A 36 7.41 -0.33 7.39
N GLU A 37 8.15 -1.38 7.73
CA GLU A 37 7.68 -2.48 8.60
C GLU A 37 7.49 -2.06 10.07
N ARG A 38 8.26 -1.05 10.51
CA ARG A 38 8.29 -0.48 11.88
C ARG A 38 8.30 -1.52 13.00
N ARG A 39 9.43 -2.19 13.23
CA ARG A 39 9.51 -3.37 14.12
C ARG A 39 8.87 -3.19 15.50
N ASP A 40 9.12 -2.05 16.15
CA ASP A 40 8.65 -1.77 17.53
C ASP A 40 7.26 -1.10 17.60
N ASP A 41 6.52 -1.06 16.49
CA ASP A 41 5.19 -0.46 16.38
C ASP A 41 4.11 -1.57 16.19
N THR A 42 2.86 -1.24 16.46
CA THR A 42 1.67 -2.06 16.15
C THR A 42 1.18 -1.91 14.72
N THR A 43 1.72 -0.92 14.00
CA THR A 43 1.38 -0.63 12.60
C THR A 43 2.60 -0.68 11.68
N TRP A 44 2.35 -0.84 10.38
CA TRP A 44 3.33 -0.58 9.31
C TRP A 44 2.83 0.56 8.42
N ALA A 45 3.73 1.20 7.68
CA ALA A 45 3.40 2.33 6.81
C ALA A 45 2.98 1.83 5.41
N GLY A 46 1.71 1.98 5.08
CA GLY A 46 1.12 1.63 3.79
C GLY A 46 1.01 2.81 2.85
N LEU A 47 1.60 2.66 1.67
CA LEU A 47 1.45 3.59 0.56
C LEU A 47 0.32 3.12 -0.35
N SER A 48 -0.69 3.97 -0.53
CA SER A 48 -1.86 3.63 -1.34
C SER A 48 -1.55 3.64 -2.83
N ARG A 49 -2.17 2.70 -3.54
CA ARG A 49 -2.32 2.73 -5.00
C ARG A 49 -3.71 3.23 -5.38
N ILE A 50 -3.77 4.10 -6.39
CA ILE A 50 -5.01 4.63 -6.96
C ILE A 50 -5.07 4.35 -8.45
N THR A 51 -6.27 4.37 -9.02
CA THR A 51 -6.52 4.23 -10.47
C THR A 51 -7.31 5.42 -11.04
N SER A 52 -7.51 6.46 -10.23
CA SER A 52 -8.29 7.65 -10.57
C SER A 52 -7.92 8.80 -9.64
N ASP A 53 -8.19 10.04 -10.05
CA ASP A 53 -7.91 11.26 -9.27
C ASP A 53 -6.42 11.39 -8.92
N GLU A 54 -5.56 11.23 -9.93
CA GLU A 54 -4.12 11.50 -9.82
C GLU A 54 -3.86 12.96 -9.42
N LYS A 55 -2.77 13.17 -8.70
CA LYS A 55 -2.21 14.49 -8.38
C LYS A 55 -0.80 14.63 -8.96
N PRO A 56 -0.30 15.86 -9.15
CA PRO A 56 1.04 16.09 -9.70
C PRO A 56 2.18 15.35 -8.99
N GLU A 57 2.04 15.12 -7.68
CA GLU A 57 3.01 14.41 -6.84
C GLU A 57 2.89 12.87 -6.87
N ASP A 58 1.85 12.34 -7.52
CA ASP A 58 1.65 10.90 -7.65
C ASP A 58 2.52 10.35 -8.78
N LEU A 59 3.18 9.19 -8.57
CA LEU A 59 3.99 8.57 -9.62
C LEU A 59 3.27 7.41 -10.30
N PRO A 60 3.41 7.25 -11.64
CA PRO A 60 2.77 6.18 -12.39
C PRO A 60 3.14 4.79 -11.87
N SER A 61 2.14 3.92 -11.79
CA SER A 61 2.25 2.53 -11.41
C SER A 61 1.75 1.64 -12.55
N LYS A 62 2.58 0.71 -13.01
CA LYS A 62 2.18 -0.20 -14.09
C LYS A 62 1.09 -1.16 -13.64
N ALA A 63 0.38 -1.74 -14.61
CA ALA A 63 -0.44 -2.92 -14.34
C ALA A 63 0.46 -4.10 -13.94
N MET A 64 0.06 -4.84 -12.91
CA MET A 64 0.77 -6.02 -12.38
C MET A 64 -0.17 -7.23 -12.28
N PRO A 65 -0.75 -7.70 -13.40
CA PRO A 65 -1.65 -8.86 -13.39
C PRO A 65 -0.97 -10.16 -12.92
N GLU A 66 0.36 -10.24 -13.03
CA GLU A 66 1.19 -11.34 -12.52
C GLU A 66 1.21 -11.44 -10.99
N ILE A 67 0.96 -10.32 -10.29
CA ILE A 67 0.79 -10.30 -8.83
C ILE A 67 -0.66 -10.62 -8.50
N HIS A 68 -1.59 -9.85 -9.08
CA HIS A 68 -3.02 -10.11 -8.90
C HIS A 68 -3.85 -9.56 -10.05
N ALA A 69 -4.39 -10.46 -10.87
CA ALA A 69 -5.08 -10.16 -12.13
C ALA A 69 -6.18 -9.09 -12.03
N THR A 70 -7.03 -9.12 -10.99
CA THR A 70 -8.17 -8.18 -10.90
C THR A 70 -7.87 -6.92 -10.07
N ARG A 71 -7.13 -7.03 -8.96
CA ARG A 71 -6.85 -5.93 -8.03
C ARG A 71 -5.68 -5.04 -8.46
N LEU A 72 -4.76 -5.59 -9.25
CA LEU A 72 -3.59 -4.88 -9.79
C LEU A 72 -3.49 -4.96 -11.33
N GLY A 73 -4.48 -5.52 -12.02
CA GLY A 73 -4.44 -5.69 -13.48
C GLY A 73 -4.60 -4.42 -14.31
N ALA A 74 -4.99 -3.30 -13.70
CA ALA A 74 -5.05 -2.00 -14.35
C ALA A 74 -3.88 -1.12 -13.92
N ALA A 75 -3.38 -0.27 -14.82
CA ALA A 75 -2.43 0.79 -14.47
C ALA A 75 -3.04 1.77 -13.45
N GLY A 76 -2.17 2.49 -12.75
CA GLY A 76 -2.58 3.38 -11.68
C GLY A 76 -1.44 4.30 -11.26
N TRP A 77 -1.49 4.78 -10.03
CA TRP A 77 -0.49 5.66 -9.44
C TRP A 77 -0.25 5.33 -7.97
N TRP A 78 0.98 5.48 -7.51
CA TRP A 78 1.30 5.51 -6.09
C TRP A 78 1.09 6.92 -5.57
N THR A 79 0.39 7.05 -4.44
CA THR A 79 0.04 8.37 -3.88
C THR A 79 0.50 8.52 -2.44
N SER A 80 1.16 9.65 -2.16
CA SER A 80 1.61 10.03 -0.81
C SER A 80 0.60 10.87 -0.04
N ARG A 81 -0.54 11.24 -0.68
CA ARG A 81 -1.60 12.07 -0.07
C ARG A 81 -1.90 11.66 1.37
N TYR A 82 -1.93 10.34 1.60
CA TYR A 82 -1.90 9.76 2.94
C TYR A 82 -1.05 8.49 2.95
N ILE A 83 -0.03 8.49 3.81
CA ILE A 83 0.60 7.26 4.26
C ILE A 83 -0.27 6.69 5.38
N HIS A 84 -0.73 5.46 5.23
CA HIS A 84 -1.65 4.83 6.15
C HIS A 84 -0.91 3.96 7.17
N PRO A 85 -1.08 4.18 8.48
CA PRO A 85 -0.72 3.20 9.49
C PRO A 85 -1.69 2.02 9.38
N VAL A 86 -1.19 0.84 9.00
CA VAL A 86 -1.98 -0.38 8.83
C VAL A 86 -1.67 -1.34 9.97
N PHE A 87 -2.70 -1.89 10.62
CA PHE A 87 -2.54 -2.74 11.79
C PHE A 87 -1.88 -4.08 11.46
N LYS A 88 -0.78 -4.39 12.16
CA LYS A 88 -0.10 -5.70 12.05
C LYS A 88 -1.00 -6.86 12.47
N ALA A 89 -1.83 -6.65 13.49
CA ALA A 89 -2.73 -7.66 14.05
C ALA A 89 -3.74 -8.24 13.05
N VAL A 90 -3.97 -7.59 11.91
CA VAL A 90 -4.85 -8.08 10.83
C VAL A 90 -4.12 -8.28 9.51
N THR A 91 -2.80 -8.11 9.47
CA THR A 91 -2.01 -8.29 8.24
C THR A 91 -2.09 -9.74 7.79
N GLY A 92 -2.32 -9.95 6.49
CA GLY A 92 -2.56 -11.28 5.91
C GLY A 92 -3.97 -11.82 6.13
N HIS A 93 -4.84 -11.15 6.90
CA HIS A 93 -6.21 -11.62 7.12
C HIS A 93 -7.09 -11.39 5.90
N THR A 94 -7.71 -12.46 5.39
CA THR A 94 -8.71 -12.41 4.33
C THR A 94 -9.85 -11.45 4.70
N GLY A 95 -10.23 -10.58 3.76
CA GLY A 95 -11.30 -9.61 3.96
C GLY A 95 -10.93 -8.38 4.79
N LYS A 96 -9.68 -8.25 5.28
CA LYS A 96 -9.18 -7.05 5.98
C LYS A 96 -7.88 -6.50 5.39
N CYS A 97 -6.86 -7.33 5.27
CA CYS A 97 -5.53 -6.94 4.79
C CYS A 97 -4.89 -8.12 4.08
N GLU A 98 -5.52 -8.56 3.00
CA GLU A 98 -5.15 -9.78 2.29
C GLU A 98 -3.84 -9.58 1.51
N TYR A 99 -2.91 -10.52 1.59
CA TYR A 99 -1.67 -10.45 0.82
C TYR A 99 -1.95 -10.64 -0.68
N LEU A 100 -1.47 -9.71 -1.50
CA LEU A 100 -1.59 -9.77 -2.95
C LEU A 100 -0.32 -10.32 -3.60
N GLY A 101 0.84 -10.07 -3.00
CA GLY A 101 2.13 -10.48 -3.53
C GLY A 101 3.19 -9.39 -3.29
N LYS A 102 4.35 -9.58 -3.91
CA LYS A 102 5.49 -8.68 -3.76
C LYS A 102 5.69 -7.84 -5.00
N LEU A 103 5.89 -6.53 -4.83
CA LEU A 103 6.16 -5.63 -5.95
C LEU A 103 7.44 -6.03 -6.70
N PRO A 104 7.46 -5.89 -8.04
CA PRO A 104 8.69 -6.05 -8.80
C PRO A 104 9.66 -4.92 -8.48
N ALA A 105 10.96 -5.14 -8.69
CA ALA A 105 12.00 -4.24 -8.20
C ALA A 105 11.93 -2.81 -8.78
N ASP A 106 11.46 -2.66 -10.02
CA ASP A 106 11.23 -1.36 -10.65
C ASP A 106 10.06 -0.62 -9.96
N GLU A 107 8.97 -1.33 -9.69
CA GLU A 107 7.80 -0.75 -9.02
C GLU A 107 8.08 -0.38 -7.55
N VAL A 108 8.90 -1.17 -6.86
CA VAL A 108 9.38 -0.84 -5.50
C VAL A 108 10.13 0.49 -5.50
N LYS A 109 10.93 0.78 -6.53
CA LYS A 109 11.66 2.06 -6.62
C LYS A 109 10.70 3.23 -6.73
N VAL A 110 9.68 3.12 -7.59
CA VAL A 110 8.67 4.16 -7.78
C VAL A 110 7.86 4.40 -6.50
N ALA A 111 7.34 3.33 -5.89
CA ALA A 111 6.60 3.43 -4.63
C ALA A 111 7.46 4.06 -3.52
N ARG A 112 8.74 3.65 -3.42
CA ARG A 112 9.67 4.21 -2.45
C ARG A 112 9.93 5.71 -2.68
N GLU A 113 10.06 6.14 -3.93
CA GLU A 113 10.26 7.56 -4.27
C GLU A 113 9.09 8.41 -3.78
N VAL A 114 7.85 8.00 -4.08
CA VAL A 114 6.64 8.67 -3.57
C VAL A 114 6.63 8.72 -2.03
N TYR A 115 6.97 7.60 -1.39
CA TYR A 115 7.00 7.51 0.07
C TYR A 115 8.05 8.46 0.69
N GLN A 116 9.24 8.52 0.10
CA GLN A 116 10.34 9.34 0.59
C GLN A 116 10.08 10.83 0.40
N ASN A 117 9.56 11.24 -0.76
CA ASN A 117 9.27 12.66 -1.04
C ASN A 117 8.35 13.26 0.03
N ARG A 118 7.37 12.49 0.52
CA ARG A 118 6.49 12.93 1.61
C ARG A 118 7.20 13.16 2.94
N LEU A 119 8.21 12.36 3.26
CA LEU A 119 8.98 12.47 4.49
C LEU A 119 9.93 13.66 4.48
N PHE A 120 10.36 14.12 3.30
CA PHE A 120 11.21 15.31 3.15
C PHE A 120 10.41 16.62 3.08
N ASP A 121 9.12 16.55 2.75
CA ASP A 121 8.18 17.69 2.79
C ASP A 121 7.50 17.90 4.16
N SER A 122 7.87 17.13 5.19
CA SER A 122 7.30 17.19 6.56
C SER A 122 8.34 17.64 7.58
#